data_AF-A0AAE0KRY7-F1
#
_entry.id   AF-A0AAE0KRY7-F1
#
_cell.length_a   1.000
_cell.length_b   1.000
_cell.length_c   1.000
_cell.angle_alpha   90.00
_cell.angle_beta   90.00
_cell.angle_gamma   90.00
#
_symmetry.space_group_name_H-M   'P 1'
#
loop_
_entity.id
_entity.type
_entity.pdbx_description
1 polymer ?
#
loop_
_entity_poly.entity_id
_entity_poly.type
_entity_poly.pdbx_seq_one_letter_code
_entity_poly.pdbx_strand_id
1 'polypeptide(L)'
;MLNFHLLPTFLQQLEIEEVGDATTRKMRAIYDSDPIGLEVSFAAGYDGTLSLLKTTYELEGDRLEILLVFRRIEALRSFGRSLRGDVENRGLLPNVDAVIRRSLVPKVGSSLKQGHITSIDKEDPDEWTYVISYEDGDTETMVLAELLPLLRVSMDSLREAAVAGIEGAYLYLEKRLTGECDSSYDCSHAYLVCELAQLFDPSFVDANTVDAAWVQRLAAITPLARVEQGRNLLVALEGELPQYLTQAKGFTCDHSCVATFTEEVLTWWKTHTKELPSWSFAARIIFSLSPNSCACERVFSLLKNMFGDDQDSCLADYLQGSLMLRYNKRF
;
A
#
# COMPACT_ATOMS: atom_id res chain seq x y z
N MET A 1 -5.37 15.41 9.45
CA MET A 1 -5.22 16.42 8.38
C MET A 1 -4.78 17.76 9.00
N LEU A 2 -3.49 17.90 9.33
CA LEU A 2 -3.05 18.82 10.40
C LEU A 2 -3.15 20.33 10.09
N ASN A 3 -3.19 20.76 8.83
CA ASN A 3 -3.01 22.19 8.49
C ASN A 3 -4.07 22.78 7.55
N PHE A 4 -5.20 22.11 7.27
CA PHE A 4 -6.21 22.66 6.36
C PHE A 4 -6.76 24.02 6.84
N HIS A 5 -6.90 24.18 8.16
CA HIS A 5 -7.29 25.44 8.79
C HIS A 5 -6.31 26.62 8.57
N LEU A 6 -5.07 26.34 8.14
CA LEU A 6 -4.07 27.36 7.81
C LEU A 6 -4.14 27.80 6.34
N LEU A 7 -4.87 27.07 5.49
CA LEU A 7 -4.96 27.34 4.06
C LEU A 7 -5.46 28.76 3.74
N PRO A 8 -6.47 29.33 4.44
CA PRO A 8 -6.90 30.72 4.20
C PRO A 8 -5.77 31.73 4.44
N THR A 9 -5.04 31.56 5.54
CA THR A 9 -3.92 32.43 5.92
C THR A 9 -2.78 32.30 4.92
N PHE A 10 -2.48 31.08 4.49
CA PHE A 10 -1.46 30.83 3.46
C PHE A 10 -1.82 31.48 2.11
N LEU A 11 -3.06 31.31 1.65
CA LEU A 11 -3.52 31.94 0.41
C LEU A 11 -3.48 33.47 0.50
N GLN A 12 -3.78 34.03 1.67
CA GLN A 12 -3.66 35.47 1.92
C GLN A 12 -2.20 35.94 1.86
N GLN A 13 -1.26 35.17 2.41
CA GLN A 13 0.17 35.48 2.33
C GLN A 13 0.67 35.47 0.88
N LEU A 14 0.30 34.46 0.09
CA LEU A 14 0.68 34.39 -1.33
C LEU A 14 0.18 35.59 -2.15
N GLU A 15 -1.00 36.12 -1.82
CA GLU A 15 -1.54 37.33 -2.46
C GLU A 15 -0.79 38.59 -2.05
N ILE A 16 -0.43 38.72 -0.78
CA ILE A 16 0.36 39.87 -0.27
C ILE A 16 1.77 39.86 -0.89
N GLU A 17 2.36 38.68 -1.08
CA GLU A 17 3.69 38.51 -1.62
C GLU A 17 3.73 38.49 -3.16
N GLU A 18 2.58 38.64 -3.85
CA GLU A 18 2.45 38.60 -5.32
C GLU A 18 3.08 37.32 -5.94
N VAL A 19 3.04 36.22 -5.19
CA VAL A 19 3.61 34.94 -5.63
C VAL A 19 2.63 34.31 -6.62
N GLY A 20 2.95 34.41 -7.91
CA GLY A 20 2.23 33.70 -8.97
C GLY A 20 0.74 34.03 -9.03
N ASP A 21 0.39 35.31 -9.18
CA ASP A 21 -0.97 35.88 -9.13
C ASP A 21 -2.07 35.09 -9.85
N ALA A 22 -1.75 34.48 -11.00
CA ALA A 22 -2.72 33.68 -11.75
C ALA A 22 -3.02 32.34 -11.05
N THR A 23 -2.02 31.72 -10.44
CA THR A 23 -2.15 30.45 -9.71
C THR A 23 -2.83 30.69 -8.36
N THR A 24 -2.41 31.73 -7.63
CA THR A 24 -2.97 32.07 -6.31
C THR A 24 -4.45 32.42 -6.40
N ARG A 25 -4.87 33.23 -7.39
CA ARG A 25 -6.29 33.51 -7.63
C ARG A 25 -7.10 32.26 -7.96
N LYS A 26 -6.53 31.31 -8.72
CA LYS A 26 -7.20 30.04 -9.01
C LYS A 26 -7.36 29.19 -7.75
N MET A 27 -6.31 29.09 -6.93
CA MET A 27 -6.37 28.35 -5.66
C MET A 27 -7.40 28.94 -4.71
N ARG A 28 -7.46 30.27 -4.59
CA ARG A 28 -8.51 30.96 -3.81
C ARG A 28 -9.90 30.68 -4.36
N ALA A 29 -10.10 30.81 -5.67
CA ALA A 29 -11.40 30.52 -6.27
C ALA A 29 -11.88 29.09 -6.01
N ILE A 30 -10.97 28.10 -6.03
CA ILE A 30 -11.29 26.71 -5.67
C ILE A 30 -11.69 26.61 -4.20
N TYR A 31 -10.88 27.19 -3.29
CA TYR A 31 -11.15 27.18 -1.85
C TYR A 31 -12.50 27.83 -1.49
N ASP A 32 -12.78 29.00 -2.05
CA ASP A 32 -14.01 29.76 -1.75
C ASP A 32 -15.27 29.10 -2.34
N SER A 33 -15.13 28.30 -3.40
CA SER A 33 -16.27 27.65 -4.06
C SER A 33 -16.86 26.48 -3.28
N ASP A 34 -16.01 25.64 -2.69
CA ASP A 34 -16.42 24.47 -1.91
C ASP A 34 -15.32 24.07 -0.90
N PRO A 35 -15.21 24.78 0.24
CA PRO A 35 -14.16 24.53 1.21
C PRO A 35 -14.30 23.16 1.89
N ILE A 36 -15.53 22.67 2.08
CA ILE A 36 -15.80 21.38 2.72
C ILE A 36 -15.46 20.24 1.76
N GLY A 37 -15.92 20.29 0.50
CA GLY A 37 -15.58 19.29 -0.49
C GLY A 37 -14.08 19.24 -0.78
N LEU A 38 -13.40 20.40 -0.73
CA LEU A 38 -11.94 20.45 -0.79
C LEU A 38 -11.30 19.76 0.43
N GLU A 39 -11.72 20.07 1.65
CA GLU A 39 -11.20 19.40 2.86
C GLU A 39 -11.41 17.88 2.79
N VAL A 40 -12.60 17.44 2.38
CA VAL A 40 -12.94 16.03 2.15
C VAL A 40 -12.01 15.39 1.12
N SER A 41 -11.71 16.09 0.02
CA SER A 41 -10.80 15.60 -1.02
C SER A 41 -9.37 15.44 -0.50
N PHE A 42 -8.87 16.37 0.33
CA PHE A 42 -7.58 16.21 1.01
C PHE A 42 -7.60 15.05 2.00
N ALA A 43 -8.71 14.84 2.72
CA ALA A 43 -8.90 13.70 3.61
C ALA A 43 -8.84 12.38 2.84
N ALA A 44 -9.54 12.31 1.71
CA ALA A 44 -9.60 11.14 0.85
C ALA A 44 -8.22 10.82 0.27
N GLY A 45 -7.51 11.85 -0.21
CA GLY A 45 -6.12 11.71 -0.66
C GLY A 45 -5.22 11.18 0.46
N TYR A 46 -5.34 11.70 1.68
CA TYR A 46 -4.56 11.23 2.82
C TYR A 46 -4.89 9.76 3.18
N ASP A 47 -6.16 9.44 3.41
CA ASP A 47 -6.61 8.08 3.76
C ASP A 47 -6.26 7.07 2.66
N GLY A 48 -6.51 7.44 1.40
CA GLY A 48 -6.28 6.61 0.23
C GLY A 48 -4.80 6.43 -0.13
N THR A 49 -3.91 7.35 0.23
CA THR A 49 -2.47 7.23 -0.09
C THR A 49 -1.62 6.77 1.09
N LEU A 50 -2.10 6.85 2.33
CA LEU A 50 -1.31 6.50 3.51
C LEU A 50 -0.81 5.05 3.45
N SER A 51 -1.67 4.11 3.07
CA SER A 51 -1.31 2.70 2.91
C SER A 51 -0.30 2.50 1.78
N LEU A 52 -0.46 3.23 0.66
CA LEU A 52 0.47 3.20 -0.46
C LEU A 52 1.85 3.71 -0.03
N LEU A 53 1.92 4.89 0.60
CA LEU A 53 3.16 5.51 1.07
C LEU A 53 3.89 4.61 2.08
N LYS A 54 3.19 4.08 3.08
CA LYS A 54 3.77 3.14 4.04
C LYS A 54 4.35 1.92 3.34
N THR A 55 3.60 1.35 2.40
CA THR A 55 4.06 0.19 1.63
C THR A 55 5.30 0.53 0.80
N THR A 56 5.34 1.69 0.14
CA THR A 56 6.49 2.12 -0.65
C THR A 56 7.74 2.26 0.23
N TYR A 57 7.66 2.98 1.35
CA TYR A 57 8.80 3.17 2.25
C TYR A 57 9.26 1.87 2.93
N GLU A 58 8.33 1.00 3.32
CA GLU A 58 8.69 -0.32 3.87
C GLU A 58 9.46 -1.16 2.85
N LEU A 59 9.14 -1.02 1.56
CA LEU A 59 9.74 -1.80 0.47
C LEU A 59 11.00 -1.18 -0.13
N GLU A 60 11.45 -0.01 0.34
CA GLU A 60 12.68 0.67 -0.14
C GLU A 60 13.99 0.11 0.46
N GLY A 61 13.89 -0.84 1.40
CA GLY A 61 15.04 -1.42 2.09
C GLY A 61 15.90 -2.38 1.24
N ASP A 62 17.00 -2.86 1.84
CA ASP A 62 18.00 -3.77 1.25
C ASP A 62 18.01 -5.16 1.94
N ARG A 63 16.85 -5.64 2.43
CA ARG A 63 16.71 -6.89 3.19
C ARG A 63 15.95 -7.95 2.39
N LEU A 64 15.05 -8.72 3.03
CA LEU A 64 14.20 -9.73 2.40
C LEU A 64 12.79 -9.21 2.10
N GLU A 65 12.65 -7.93 1.75
CA GLU A 65 11.37 -7.30 1.40
C GLU A 65 10.68 -8.06 0.26
N ILE A 66 11.43 -8.65 -0.67
CA ILE A 66 10.90 -9.43 -1.82
C ILE A 66 9.90 -10.50 -1.39
N LEU A 67 10.07 -11.12 -0.22
CA LEU A 67 9.16 -12.15 0.30
C LEU A 67 7.86 -11.57 0.87
N LEU A 68 7.85 -10.27 1.20
CA LEU A 68 6.72 -9.56 1.80
C LEU A 68 5.91 -8.76 0.78
N VAL A 69 6.52 -8.40 -0.36
CA VAL A 69 5.95 -7.52 -1.40
C VAL A 69 4.56 -7.96 -1.82
N PHE A 70 4.37 -9.25 -2.12
CA PHE A 70 3.08 -9.75 -2.58
C PHE A 70 1.97 -9.50 -1.56
N ARG A 71 2.21 -9.82 -0.29
CA ARG A 71 1.23 -9.61 0.79
C ARG A 71 0.90 -8.12 0.95
N ARG A 72 1.89 -7.24 0.81
CA ARG A 72 1.69 -5.78 0.88
C ARG A 72 0.88 -5.27 -0.32
N ILE A 73 1.16 -5.75 -1.52
CA ILE A 73 0.38 -5.46 -2.72
C ILE A 73 -1.06 -5.96 -2.58
N GLU A 74 -1.27 -7.18 -2.07
CA GLU A 74 -2.61 -7.71 -1.82
C GLU A 74 -3.38 -6.91 -0.77
N ALA A 75 -2.71 -6.40 0.27
CA ALA A 75 -3.35 -5.51 1.24
C ALA A 75 -3.84 -4.21 0.56
N LEU A 76 -3.06 -3.63 -0.35
CA LEU A 76 -3.47 -2.46 -1.14
C LEU A 76 -4.64 -2.78 -2.07
N ARG A 77 -4.61 -3.92 -2.76
CA ARG A 77 -5.72 -4.35 -3.64
C ARG A 77 -6.98 -4.64 -2.85
N SER A 78 -6.86 -5.29 -1.71
CA SER A 78 -7.97 -5.56 -0.78
C SER A 78 -8.62 -4.25 -0.32
N PHE A 79 -7.81 -3.26 0.07
CA PHE A 79 -8.31 -1.92 0.37
C PHE A 79 -9.02 -1.27 -0.83
N GLY A 80 -8.42 -1.33 -2.03
CA GLY A 80 -9.04 -0.80 -3.24
C GLY A 80 -10.38 -1.47 -3.59
N ARG A 81 -10.51 -2.78 -3.36
CA ARG A 81 -11.76 -3.52 -3.55
C ARG A 81 -12.78 -3.20 -2.48
N SER A 82 -12.36 -3.05 -1.23
CA SER A 82 -13.27 -2.73 -0.14
C SER A 82 -13.87 -1.33 -0.29
N LEU A 83 -13.14 -0.36 -0.87
CA LEU A 83 -13.68 0.94 -1.28
C LEU A 83 -14.95 0.84 -2.16
N ARG A 84 -15.10 -0.24 -2.95
CA ARG A 84 -16.27 -0.47 -3.81
C ARG A 84 -17.44 -1.16 -3.09
N GLY A 85 -17.21 -1.71 -1.90
CA GLY A 85 -18.20 -2.49 -1.15
C GLY A 85 -19.01 -1.61 -0.19
N ASP A 86 -20.28 -1.36 -0.50
CA ASP A 86 -21.11 -0.36 0.21
C ASP A 86 -21.40 -0.69 1.69
N VAL A 87 -21.37 -1.97 2.07
CA VAL A 87 -21.74 -2.42 3.44
C VAL A 87 -20.53 -2.66 4.35
N GLU A 88 -19.38 -3.05 3.78
CA GLU A 88 -18.13 -3.36 4.52
C GLU A 88 -17.22 -2.14 4.68
N ASN A 89 -17.54 -1.04 4.00
CA ASN A 89 -16.75 0.20 3.94
C ASN A 89 -16.65 1.01 5.25
N ARG A 90 -17.16 0.49 6.37
CA ARG A 90 -17.25 1.22 7.64
C ARG A 90 -15.84 1.47 8.20
N GLY A 91 -15.40 2.72 8.16
CA GLY A 91 -14.16 3.16 8.81
C GLY A 91 -12.88 3.06 7.98
N LEU A 92 -12.97 2.77 6.68
CA LEU A 92 -11.79 2.74 5.80
C LEU A 92 -11.24 4.13 5.45
N LEU A 93 -12.06 5.17 5.61
CA LEU A 93 -11.70 6.57 5.36
C LEU A 93 -11.94 7.40 6.63
N PRO A 94 -11.15 7.17 7.70
CA PRO A 94 -11.40 7.78 9.01
C PRO A 94 -11.28 9.31 8.99
N ASN A 95 -10.40 9.89 8.17
CA ASN A 95 -10.27 11.34 8.05
C ASN A 95 -11.43 11.92 7.23
N VAL A 96 -11.85 11.26 6.14
CA VAL A 96 -13.05 11.67 5.38
C VAL A 96 -14.27 11.69 6.29
N ASP A 97 -14.50 10.58 6.99
CA ASP A 97 -15.63 10.45 7.90
C ASP A 97 -15.60 11.53 9.00
N ALA A 98 -14.41 11.87 9.53
CA ALA A 98 -14.25 12.91 10.54
C ALA A 98 -14.50 14.33 10.01
N VAL A 99 -14.16 14.62 8.75
CA VAL A 99 -14.47 15.91 8.12
C VAL A 99 -15.98 16.04 7.91
N ILE A 100 -16.61 15.02 7.34
CA ILE A 100 -18.05 15.02 7.08
C ILE A 100 -18.85 15.14 8.39
N ARG A 101 -18.47 14.39 9.45
CA ARG A 101 -19.12 14.54 10.76
C ARG A 101 -19.03 15.96 11.31
N ARG A 102 -17.89 16.66 11.13
CA ARG A 102 -17.71 18.03 11.60
C ARG A 102 -18.54 19.05 10.82
N SER A 103 -18.83 18.79 9.55
CA SER A 103 -19.64 19.68 8.70
C SER A 103 -21.14 19.37 8.73
N LEU A 104 -21.53 18.18 9.18
CA LEU A 104 -22.93 17.78 9.28
C LEU A 104 -23.65 18.52 10.40
N VAL A 105 -24.82 19.05 10.07
CA VAL A 105 -25.81 19.51 11.04
C VAL A 105 -26.81 18.36 11.23
N PRO A 106 -26.87 17.71 12.40
CA PRO A 106 -27.80 16.60 12.63
C PRO A 106 -29.24 17.09 12.53
N LYS A 107 -30.11 16.26 11.94
CA LYS A 107 -31.54 16.55 11.75
C LYS A 107 -32.38 15.38 12.27
N VAL A 108 -33.64 15.64 12.57
CA VAL A 108 -34.60 14.55 12.83
C VAL A 108 -34.62 13.61 11.62
N GLY A 109 -34.51 12.30 11.88
CA GLY A 109 -34.36 11.26 10.86
C GLY A 109 -32.92 10.94 10.46
N SER A 110 -31.91 11.69 10.93
CA SER A 110 -30.50 11.33 10.69
C SER A 110 -30.20 9.96 11.28
N SER A 111 -29.57 9.10 10.48
CA SER A 111 -29.21 7.74 10.86
C SER A 111 -27.90 7.70 11.65
N LEU A 112 -27.87 6.86 12.68
CA LEU A 112 -26.69 6.60 13.48
C LEU A 112 -26.14 5.21 13.14
N LYS A 113 -25.03 4.82 13.78
CA LYS A 113 -24.52 3.44 13.72
C LYS A 113 -25.58 2.45 14.20
N GLN A 114 -26.30 2.83 15.25
CA GLN A 114 -27.44 2.12 15.85
C GLN A 114 -28.51 3.17 16.16
N GLY A 115 -29.69 3.04 15.57
CA GLY A 115 -30.80 3.97 15.78
C GLY A 115 -30.81 5.21 14.88
N HIS A 116 -31.71 6.14 15.21
CA HIS A 116 -31.96 7.37 14.46
C HIS A 116 -32.43 8.50 15.38
N ILE A 117 -32.21 9.75 14.96
CA ILE A 117 -32.66 10.93 15.71
C ILE A 117 -34.18 11.10 15.54
N THR A 118 -34.92 11.20 16.64
CA THR A 118 -36.38 11.32 16.66
C THR A 118 -36.87 12.71 17.04
N SER A 119 -36.19 13.39 17.97
CA SER A 119 -36.41 14.81 18.26
C SER A 119 -35.10 15.54 18.49
N ILE A 120 -35.16 16.86 18.35
CA ILE A 120 -34.08 17.78 18.65
C ILE A 120 -34.70 18.86 19.52
N ASP A 121 -34.20 18.97 20.74
CA ASP A 121 -34.72 19.87 21.74
C ASP A 121 -33.63 20.89 22.11
N LYS A 122 -34.09 22.08 22.50
CA LYS A 122 -33.21 23.18 22.90
C LYS A 122 -33.71 23.71 24.23
N GLU A 123 -33.48 22.92 25.27
CA GLU A 123 -33.86 23.28 26.64
C GLU A 123 -32.89 24.33 27.22
N ASP A 124 -31.61 24.29 26.82
CA ASP A 124 -30.62 25.32 27.13
C ASP A 124 -30.41 26.24 25.91
N PRO A 125 -30.41 27.58 26.08
CA PRO A 125 -30.09 28.52 25.00
C PRO A 125 -28.73 28.27 24.32
N ASP A 126 -27.79 27.64 25.02
CA ASP A 126 -26.42 27.40 24.54
C ASP A 126 -26.16 25.93 24.12
N GLU A 127 -27.08 25.00 24.39
CA GLU A 127 -26.87 23.56 24.12
C GLU A 127 -28.09 22.87 23.49
N TRP A 128 -27.84 22.14 22.41
CA TRP A 128 -28.85 21.32 21.72
C TRP A 128 -28.79 19.88 22.23
N THR A 129 -29.94 19.33 22.61
CA THR A 129 -30.11 17.93 22.99
C THR A 129 -30.81 17.15 21.89
N TYR A 130 -30.40 15.91 21.68
CA TYR A 130 -30.87 15.04 20.60
C TYR A 130 -31.45 13.77 21.21
N VAL A 131 -32.70 13.43 20.89
CA VAL A 131 -33.32 12.19 21.34
C VAL A 131 -33.15 11.12 20.27
N ILE A 132 -32.47 10.05 20.64
CA ILE A 132 -32.14 8.92 19.79
C ILE A 132 -33.10 7.79 20.10
N SER A 133 -33.64 7.13 19.07
CA SER A 133 -34.37 5.88 19.22
C SER A 133 -33.59 4.72 18.60
N TYR A 134 -33.42 3.66 19.39
CA TYR A 134 -32.74 2.43 19.01
C TYR A 134 -33.73 1.36 18.49
N GLU A 135 -33.19 0.31 17.88
CA GLU A 135 -33.99 -0.76 17.26
C GLU A 135 -34.74 -1.63 18.28
N ASP A 136 -34.27 -1.67 19.53
CA ASP A 136 -34.90 -2.35 20.67
C ASP A 136 -36.04 -1.54 21.31
N GLY A 137 -36.28 -0.32 20.82
CA GLY A 137 -37.32 0.58 21.33
C GLY A 137 -36.85 1.49 22.46
N ASP A 138 -35.59 1.38 22.89
CA ASP A 138 -35.03 2.29 23.89
C ASP A 138 -34.75 3.67 23.29
N THR A 139 -34.78 4.68 24.15
CA THR A 139 -34.47 6.06 23.79
C THR A 139 -33.43 6.65 24.71
N GLU A 140 -32.53 7.45 24.15
CA GLU A 140 -31.48 8.13 24.89
C GLU A 140 -31.36 9.59 24.44
N THR A 141 -31.05 10.48 25.37
CA THR A 141 -30.79 11.89 25.09
C THR A 141 -29.29 12.13 25.11
N MET A 142 -28.76 12.71 24.03
CA MET A 142 -27.34 13.02 23.89
C MET A 142 -27.11 14.47 23.53
N VAL A 143 -25.94 15.00 23.88
CA VAL A 143 -25.46 16.29 23.40
C VAL A 143 -24.72 16.12 22.06
N LEU A 144 -24.53 17.21 21.32
CA LEU A 144 -23.91 17.17 19.98
C LEU A 144 -22.55 16.44 19.99
N ALA A 145 -21.71 16.68 21.00
CA ALA A 145 -20.38 16.08 21.11
C ALA A 145 -20.41 14.54 21.19
N GLU A 146 -21.42 13.98 21.84
CA GLU A 146 -21.62 12.53 22.01
C GLU A 146 -22.27 11.90 20.77
N LEU A 147 -23.14 12.67 20.10
CA LEU A 147 -23.83 12.25 18.89
C LEU A 147 -22.90 12.15 17.67
N LEU A 148 -21.98 13.11 17.51
CA LEU A 148 -21.14 13.25 16.32
C LEU A 148 -20.38 11.95 15.93
N PRO A 149 -19.72 11.23 16.85
CA PRO A 149 -19.05 9.95 16.55
C PRO A 149 -19.99 8.80 16.11
N LEU A 150 -21.27 8.92 16.40
CA LEU A 150 -22.30 7.92 16.12
C LEU A 150 -23.01 8.15 14.79
N LEU A 151 -22.92 9.34 14.22
CA LEU A 151 -23.51 9.66 12.91
C LEU A 151 -22.97 8.76 11.80
N ARG A 152 -23.92 8.19 11.04
CA ARG A 152 -23.64 7.40 9.85
C ARG A 152 -23.42 8.35 8.67
N VAL A 153 -22.17 8.42 8.22
CA VAL A 153 -21.73 9.25 7.07
C VAL A 153 -21.49 8.43 5.81
N SER A 154 -21.73 7.12 5.85
CA SER A 154 -21.42 6.21 4.74
C SER A 154 -22.20 6.51 3.47
N MET A 155 -23.40 7.08 3.57
CA MET A 155 -24.29 7.44 2.46
C MET A 155 -24.28 8.93 2.13
N ASP A 156 -23.28 9.67 2.63
CA ASP A 156 -23.14 11.08 2.30
C ASP A 156 -22.55 11.24 0.89
N SER A 157 -23.14 12.11 0.07
CA SER A 157 -22.66 12.37 -1.30
C SER A 157 -21.22 12.86 -1.35
N LEU A 158 -20.73 13.54 -0.31
CA LEU A 158 -19.32 13.95 -0.21
C LEU A 158 -18.41 12.74 -0.03
N ARG A 159 -18.87 11.72 0.68
CA ARG A 159 -18.13 10.47 0.86
C ARG A 159 -18.10 9.67 -0.43
N GLU A 160 -19.21 9.61 -1.17
CA GLU A 160 -19.25 8.99 -2.50
C GLU A 160 -18.27 9.68 -3.47
N ALA A 161 -18.26 11.02 -3.48
CA ALA A 161 -17.32 11.80 -4.29
C ALA A 161 -15.85 11.55 -3.87
N ALA A 162 -15.58 11.45 -2.56
CA ALA A 162 -14.27 11.10 -2.04
C ALA A 162 -13.79 9.72 -2.51
N VAL A 163 -14.66 8.71 -2.41
CA VAL A 163 -14.37 7.35 -2.88
C VAL A 163 -14.09 7.35 -4.39
N ALA A 164 -14.95 7.99 -5.18
CA ALA A 164 -14.77 8.10 -6.62
C ALA A 164 -13.44 8.78 -6.99
N GLY A 165 -13.01 9.77 -6.21
CA GLY A 165 -11.75 10.48 -6.40
C GLY A 165 -10.50 9.62 -6.22
N ILE A 166 -10.53 8.63 -5.33
CA ILE A 166 -9.37 7.75 -5.05
C ILE A 166 -9.47 6.38 -5.72
N GLU A 167 -10.68 5.91 -6.04
CA GLU A 167 -10.92 4.60 -6.62
C GLU A 167 -10.16 4.40 -7.94
N GLY A 168 -10.08 5.45 -8.76
CA GLY A 168 -9.36 5.42 -10.04
C GLY A 168 -7.90 4.98 -9.89
N ALA A 169 -7.22 5.39 -8.82
CA ALA A 169 -5.83 5.01 -8.55
C ALA A 169 -5.70 3.51 -8.21
N TYR A 170 -6.64 2.97 -7.43
CA TYR A 170 -6.67 1.54 -7.09
C TYR A 170 -7.11 0.66 -8.26
N LEU A 171 -8.04 1.14 -9.09
CA LEU A 171 -8.38 0.46 -10.35
C LEU A 171 -7.19 0.43 -11.31
N TYR A 172 -6.44 1.53 -11.38
CA TYR A 172 -5.22 1.60 -12.17
C TYR A 172 -4.17 0.58 -11.69
N LEU A 173 -3.95 0.48 -10.37
CA LEU A 173 -3.08 -0.52 -9.77
C LEU A 173 -3.55 -1.94 -10.12
N GLU A 174 -4.84 -2.24 -9.90
CA GLU A 174 -5.44 -3.55 -10.18
C GLU A 174 -5.21 -3.98 -11.63
N LYS A 175 -5.49 -3.09 -12.59
CA LYS A 175 -5.34 -3.37 -14.02
C LYS A 175 -3.90 -3.68 -14.41
N ARG A 176 -2.93 -2.94 -13.87
CA ARG A 176 -1.50 -3.21 -14.12
C ARG A 176 -1.05 -4.57 -13.59
N LEU A 177 -1.53 -4.97 -12.42
CA LEU A 177 -1.15 -6.24 -11.80
C LEU A 177 -1.86 -7.45 -12.44
N THR A 178 -3.00 -7.23 -13.10
CA THR A 178 -3.80 -8.27 -13.75
C THR A 178 -3.60 -8.36 -15.26
N GLY A 179 -2.81 -7.46 -15.85
CA GLY A 179 -2.58 -7.41 -17.30
C GLY A 179 -3.75 -6.81 -18.09
N GLU A 180 -4.71 -6.16 -17.41
CA GLU A 180 -5.83 -5.44 -18.04
C GLU A 180 -5.44 -4.00 -18.44
N CYS A 181 -4.21 -3.81 -18.92
CA CYS A 181 -3.69 -2.53 -19.39
C CYS A 181 -2.78 -2.72 -20.61
N ASP A 182 -2.28 -1.61 -21.18
CA ASP A 182 -1.29 -1.67 -22.25
C ASP A 182 -0.04 -2.44 -21.82
N SER A 183 0.57 -3.17 -22.77
CA SER A 183 1.71 -4.04 -22.51
C SER A 183 2.95 -3.32 -21.97
N SER A 184 3.11 -2.02 -22.23
CA SER A 184 4.17 -1.19 -21.67
C SER A 184 4.04 -0.95 -20.16
N TYR A 185 2.85 -1.20 -19.60
CA TYR A 185 2.51 -0.94 -18.22
C TYR A 185 2.09 -2.20 -17.46
N ASP A 186 2.06 -3.34 -18.14
CA ASP A 186 1.72 -4.64 -17.57
C ASP A 186 2.78 -5.08 -16.55
N CYS A 187 2.34 -5.29 -15.32
CA CYS A 187 3.15 -5.74 -14.20
C CYS A 187 2.75 -7.16 -13.74
N SER A 188 1.88 -7.87 -14.47
CA SER A 188 1.38 -9.19 -14.12
C SER A 188 2.49 -10.22 -13.91
N HIS A 189 3.55 -10.17 -14.73
CA HIS A 189 4.71 -11.03 -14.56
C HIS A 189 5.48 -10.73 -13.26
N ALA A 190 5.76 -9.46 -12.97
CA ALA A 190 6.44 -9.06 -11.74
C ALA A 190 5.61 -9.41 -10.50
N TYR A 191 4.29 -9.22 -10.59
CA TYR A 191 3.34 -9.60 -9.56
C TYR A 191 3.35 -11.12 -9.30
N LEU A 192 3.38 -11.94 -10.35
CA LEU A 192 3.55 -13.40 -10.24
C LEU A 192 4.90 -13.78 -9.60
N VAL A 193 6.00 -13.10 -9.97
CA VAL A 193 7.31 -13.34 -9.33
C VAL A 193 7.24 -13.06 -7.82
N CYS A 194 6.57 -11.98 -7.41
CA CYS A 194 6.39 -11.67 -5.99
C CYS A 194 5.53 -12.72 -5.28
N GLU A 195 4.47 -13.21 -5.92
CA GLU A 195 3.63 -14.29 -5.38
C GLU A 195 4.48 -15.54 -5.08
N LEU A 196 5.27 -15.95 -6.08
CA LEU A 196 6.07 -17.15 -6.02
C LEU A 196 7.28 -17.02 -5.08
N ALA A 197 7.80 -15.80 -4.89
CA ALA A 197 8.87 -15.55 -3.94
C ALA A 197 8.46 -15.93 -2.51
N GLN A 198 7.16 -15.87 -2.16
CA GLN A 198 6.67 -16.32 -0.84
C GLN A 198 6.96 -17.80 -0.55
N LEU A 199 7.19 -18.64 -1.56
CA LEU A 199 7.62 -20.03 -1.35
C LEU A 199 8.97 -20.16 -0.63
N PHE A 200 9.73 -19.07 -0.51
CA PHE A 200 11.01 -19.04 0.20
C PHE A 200 10.89 -18.49 1.64
N ASP A 201 9.68 -18.16 2.07
CA ASP A 201 9.33 -17.93 3.46
C ASP A 201 8.80 -19.26 4.08
N PRO A 202 9.54 -19.90 5.00
CA PRO A 202 9.12 -21.17 5.59
C PRO A 202 7.78 -21.05 6.34
N SER A 203 7.44 -19.87 6.87
CA SER A 203 6.17 -19.69 7.59
C SER A 203 4.98 -19.65 6.62
N PHE A 204 5.18 -19.15 5.40
CA PHE A 204 4.19 -19.23 4.34
C PHE A 204 3.95 -20.68 3.92
N VAL A 205 5.02 -21.46 3.80
CA VAL A 205 4.96 -22.87 3.40
C VAL A 205 4.26 -23.74 4.43
N ASP A 206 4.44 -23.48 5.73
CA ASP A 206 3.69 -24.18 6.79
C ASP A 206 2.21 -23.77 6.82
N ALA A 207 1.92 -22.50 6.60
CA ALA A 207 0.56 -21.96 6.64
C ALA A 207 -0.30 -22.31 5.41
N ASN A 208 0.31 -22.72 4.29
CA ASN A 208 -0.37 -22.93 3.02
C ASN A 208 -0.14 -24.34 2.48
N THR A 209 -1.11 -24.85 1.70
CA THR A 209 -0.95 -26.13 1.01
C THR A 209 -0.07 -25.94 -0.24
N VAL A 210 1.24 -26.08 -0.05
CA VAL A 210 2.23 -26.04 -1.12
C VAL A 210 2.45 -27.44 -1.69
N ASP A 211 2.39 -27.56 -3.02
CA ASP A 211 2.54 -28.82 -3.74
C ASP A 211 3.49 -28.66 -4.96
N ALA A 212 3.60 -29.72 -5.76
CA ALA A 212 4.44 -29.69 -6.96
C ALA A 212 3.98 -28.64 -7.99
N ALA A 213 2.69 -28.30 -8.03
CA ALA A 213 2.17 -27.29 -8.96
C ALA A 213 2.75 -25.90 -8.63
N TRP A 214 2.91 -25.57 -7.35
CA TRP A 214 3.62 -24.36 -6.93
C TRP A 214 5.07 -24.33 -7.41
N VAL A 215 5.79 -25.46 -7.32
CA VAL A 215 7.18 -25.55 -7.78
C VAL A 215 7.28 -25.37 -9.30
N GLN A 216 6.35 -25.94 -10.06
CA GLN A 216 6.33 -25.76 -11.52
C GLN A 216 6.09 -24.30 -11.92
N ARG A 217 5.30 -23.54 -11.16
CA ARG A 217 5.09 -22.11 -11.41
C ARG A 217 6.38 -21.29 -11.24
N LEU A 218 7.37 -21.76 -10.47
CA LEU A 218 8.69 -21.11 -10.37
C LEU A 218 9.42 -21.02 -11.72
N ALA A 219 8.98 -21.76 -12.74
CA ALA A 219 9.46 -21.59 -14.11
C ALA A 219 9.24 -20.16 -14.67
N ALA A 220 8.31 -19.38 -14.09
CA ALA A 220 8.16 -17.97 -14.43
C ALA A 220 9.40 -17.14 -14.03
N ILE A 221 10.17 -17.58 -13.04
CA ILE A 221 11.38 -16.88 -12.57
C ILE A 221 12.55 -17.36 -13.41
N THR A 222 12.91 -16.56 -14.43
CA THR A 222 13.93 -16.92 -15.44
C THR A 222 15.23 -17.49 -14.85
N PRO A 223 15.83 -16.91 -13.79
CA PRO A 223 17.00 -17.49 -13.15
C PRO A 223 16.82 -18.93 -12.60
N LEU A 224 15.62 -19.29 -12.14
CA LEU A 224 15.31 -20.62 -11.61
C LEU A 224 14.97 -21.64 -12.70
N ALA A 225 14.40 -21.17 -13.82
CA ALA A 225 14.01 -22.00 -14.96
C ALA A 225 15.21 -22.45 -15.82
N ARG A 226 16.40 -21.87 -15.60
CA ARG A 226 17.59 -22.19 -16.40
C ARG A 226 18.10 -23.59 -16.08
N VAL A 227 18.29 -24.38 -17.14
CA VAL A 227 19.03 -25.64 -17.08
C VAL A 227 20.52 -25.32 -17.20
N GLU A 228 21.22 -25.25 -16.08
CA GLU A 228 22.68 -25.12 -16.09
C GLU A 228 23.33 -26.50 -15.97
N GLN A 229 24.27 -26.80 -16.86
CA GLN A 229 25.09 -28.03 -16.82
C GLN A 229 24.27 -29.34 -16.81
N GLY A 230 23.11 -29.35 -17.45
CA GLY A 230 22.23 -30.54 -17.53
C GLY A 230 21.42 -30.83 -16.26
N ARG A 231 21.46 -29.94 -15.25
CA ARG A 231 20.60 -30.04 -14.06
C ARG A 231 19.40 -29.12 -14.23
N ASN A 232 18.21 -29.71 -14.15
CA ASN A 232 16.97 -28.95 -14.04
C ASN A 232 16.71 -28.66 -12.56
N LEU A 233 16.90 -27.39 -12.16
CA LEU A 233 16.73 -26.96 -10.77
C LEU A 233 15.30 -27.24 -10.29
N LEU A 234 14.28 -27.03 -11.12
CA LEU A 234 12.87 -27.27 -10.74
C LEU A 234 12.63 -28.74 -10.37
N VAL A 235 13.18 -29.68 -11.13
CA VAL A 235 13.08 -31.12 -10.81
C VAL A 235 13.75 -31.46 -9.48
N ALA A 236 14.89 -30.81 -9.17
CA ALA A 236 15.56 -30.99 -7.89
C ALA A 236 14.75 -30.38 -6.72
N LEU A 237 14.14 -29.21 -6.92
CA LEU A 237 13.24 -28.58 -5.95
C LEU A 237 12.01 -29.44 -5.66
N GLU A 238 11.40 -30.05 -6.69
CA GLU A 238 10.29 -30.99 -6.52
C GLU A 238 10.70 -32.24 -5.73
N GLY A 239 11.89 -32.77 -6.00
CA GLY A 239 12.43 -33.91 -5.26
C GLY A 239 12.66 -33.61 -3.77
N GLU A 240 13.12 -32.40 -3.45
CA GLU A 240 13.36 -31.94 -2.07
C GLU A 240 12.10 -31.38 -1.38
N LEU A 241 11.00 -31.16 -2.12
CA LEU A 241 9.78 -30.52 -1.60
C LEU A 241 9.22 -31.21 -0.34
N PRO A 242 9.06 -32.55 -0.27
CA PRO A 242 8.51 -33.18 0.94
C PRO A 242 9.36 -32.94 2.19
N GLN A 243 10.68 -32.88 2.01
CA GLN A 243 11.61 -32.58 3.10
C GLN A 243 11.51 -31.12 3.50
N TYR A 244 11.38 -30.20 2.53
CA TYR A 244 11.17 -28.79 2.82
C TYR A 244 9.89 -28.56 3.64
N LEU A 245 8.77 -29.14 3.21
CA LEU A 245 7.49 -29.07 3.95
C LEU A 245 7.64 -29.60 5.39
N THR A 246 8.39 -30.68 5.57
CA THR A 246 8.62 -31.26 6.91
C THR A 246 9.45 -30.35 7.80
N GLN A 247 10.48 -29.71 7.27
CA GLN A 247 11.37 -28.81 8.03
C GLN A 247 10.76 -27.43 8.30
N ALA A 248 9.90 -26.95 7.39
CA ALA A 248 9.18 -25.69 7.57
C ALA A 248 8.11 -25.79 8.67
N LYS A 249 7.67 -27.01 9.02
CA LYS A 249 6.55 -27.24 9.91
C LYS A 249 6.73 -26.60 11.29
N GLY A 250 5.80 -25.75 11.70
CA GLY A 250 5.82 -25.05 12.98
C GLY A 250 6.77 -23.85 13.03
N PHE A 251 7.38 -23.45 11.91
CA PHE A 251 8.14 -22.21 11.83
C PHE A 251 7.18 -21.01 11.70
N THR A 252 7.35 -20.03 12.59
CA THR A 252 6.57 -18.78 12.58
C THR A 252 7.51 -17.60 12.77
N CYS A 253 7.27 -16.51 12.04
CA CYS A 253 8.04 -15.27 12.14
C CYS A 253 7.11 -14.05 12.09
N ASP A 254 7.58 -12.90 12.60
CA ASP A 254 6.83 -11.64 12.54
C ASP A 254 6.98 -10.94 11.18
N HIS A 255 5.91 -10.94 10.36
CA HIS A 255 5.87 -10.24 9.08
C HIS A 255 5.58 -8.73 9.16
N SER A 256 5.41 -8.16 10.36
CA SER A 256 5.21 -6.71 10.54
C SER A 256 6.54 -5.95 10.60
N CYS A 257 7.59 -6.56 11.16
CA CYS A 257 8.92 -5.99 11.25
C CYS A 257 9.87 -6.62 10.21
N VAL A 258 10.19 -5.88 9.14
CA VAL A 258 11.10 -6.35 8.07
C VAL A 258 12.47 -6.78 8.61
N ALA A 259 12.97 -6.12 9.66
CA ALA A 259 14.26 -6.46 10.28
C ALA A 259 14.24 -7.85 10.90
N THR A 260 13.30 -8.07 11.82
CA THR A 260 13.12 -9.32 12.56
C THR A 260 12.80 -10.46 11.60
N PHE A 261 11.88 -10.24 10.67
CA PHE A 261 11.55 -11.18 9.60
C PHE A 261 12.81 -11.66 8.85
N THR A 262 13.64 -10.70 8.43
CA THR A 262 14.86 -11.01 7.66
C THR A 262 15.83 -11.86 8.47
N GLU A 263 16.08 -11.51 9.72
CA GLU A 263 17.01 -12.24 10.59
C GLU A 263 16.54 -13.68 10.86
N GLU A 264 15.26 -13.86 11.14
CA GLU A 264 14.67 -15.17 11.42
C GLU A 264 14.69 -16.07 10.18
N VAL A 265 14.26 -15.56 9.03
CA VAL A 265 14.23 -16.33 7.77
C VAL A 265 15.65 -16.69 7.32
N LEU A 266 16.60 -15.75 7.35
CA LEU A 266 18.00 -16.04 6.99
C LEU A 266 18.64 -17.04 7.96
N THR A 267 18.30 -16.98 9.25
CA THR A 267 18.80 -17.95 10.24
C THR A 267 18.24 -19.34 9.97
N TRP A 268 16.95 -19.44 9.63
CA TRP A 268 16.34 -20.71 9.26
C TRP A 268 17.02 -21.34 8.04
N TRP A 269 17.24 -20.57 6.97
CA TRP A 269 17.89 -21.06 5.74
C TRP A 269 19.34 -21.50 5.99
N LYS A 270 20.09 -20.77 6.83
CA LYS A 270 21.46 -21.15 7.22
C LYS A 270 21.50 -22.49 7.96
N THR A 271 20.51 -22.75 8.82
CA THR A 271 20.43 -24.00 9.60
C THR A 271 20.12 -25.20 8.72
N HIS A 272 19.26 -25.04 7.71
CA HIS A 272 18.75 -26.15 6.88
C HIS A 272 19.46 -26.29 5.51
N THR A 273 20.57 -25.58 5.30
CA THR A 273 21.27 -25.55 4.01
C THR A 273 21.77 -26.93 3.56
N LYS A 274 22.14 -27.80 4.50
CA LYS A 274 22.68 -29.14 4.18
C LYS A 274 21.57 -30.11 3.79
N GLU A 275 20.43 -30.01 4.45
CA GLU A 275 19.25 -30.83 4.23
C GLU A 275 18.50 -30.44 2.96
N LEU A 276 18.55 -29.16 2.59
CA LEU A 276 17.80 -28.57 1.47
C LEU A 276 18.75 -27.82 0.51
N PRO A 277 19.71 -28.49 -0.15
CA PRO A 277 20.73 -27.82 -0.94
C PRO A 277 20.17 -27.14 -2.20
N SER A 278 19.19 -27.74 -2.88
CA SER A 278 18.60 -27.15 -4.10
C SER A 278 17.73 -25.95 -3.75
N TRP A 279 16.91 -26.08 -2.71
CA TRP A 279 16.08 -24.98 -2.20
C TRP A 279 16.93 -23.83 -1.65
N SER A 280 18.03 -24.12 -0.95
CA SER A 280 18.93 -23.09 -0.43
C SER A 280 19.67 -22.35 -1.54
N PHE A 281 20.02 -23.03 -2.63
CA PHE A 281 20.56 -22.38 -3.82
C PHE A 281 19.52 -21.47 -4.48
N ALA A 282 18.29 -21.94 -4.66
CA ALA A 282 17.20 -21.15 -5.21
C ALA A 282 16.84 -19.94 -4.30
N ALA A 283 16.88 -20.10 -2.98
CA ALA A 283 16.66 -19.04 -2.00
C ALA A 283 17.65 -17.90 -2.20
N ARG A 284 18.94 -18.20 -2.40
CA ARG A 284 19.97 -17.17 -2.69
C ARG A 284 19.68 -16.39 -3.96
N ILE A 285 19.13 -17.03 -4.99
CA ILE A 285 18.72 -16.35 -6.22
C ILE A 285 17.56 -15.41 -5.91
N ILE A 286 16.53 -15.89 -5.23
CA ILE A 286 15.35 -15.08 -4.88
C ILE A 286 15.71 -13.90 -3.98
N PHE A 287 16.57 -14.10 -2.99
CA PHE A 287 17.02 -13.04 -2.08
C PHE A 287 17.90 -12.00 -2.78
N SER A 288 18.38 -12.28 -4.00
CA SER A 288 19.09 -11.30 -4.82
C SER A 288 18.16 -10.45 -5.69
N LEU A 289 16.87 -10.78 -5.76
CA LEU A 289 15.87 -9.98 -6.48
C LEU A 289 15.48 -8.79 -5.61
N SER A 290 15.77 -7.58 -6.08
CA SER A 290 15.28 -6.36 -5.45
C SER A 290 13.88 -6.04 -5.97
N PRO A 291 12.88 -5.81 -5.10
CA PRO A 291 11.56 -5.35 -5.51
C PRO A 291 11.52 -3.86 -5.84
N ASN A 292 12.61 -3.12 -5.56
CA ASN A 292 12.74 -1.69 -5.78
C ASN A 292 13.97 -1.37 -6.66
N SER A 293 13.92 -0.23 -7.35
CA SER A 293 15.08 0.37 -8.01
C SER A 293 15.93 1.21 -7.05
N CYS A 294 15.47 1.45 -5.81
CA CYS A 294 16.10 2.34 -4.83
C CYS A 294 17.55 1.96 -4.53
N ALA A 295 17.88 0.67 -4.45
CA ALA A 295 19.26 0.22 -4.28
C ALA A 295 20.18 0.71 -5.43
N CYS A 296 19.72 0.62 -6.68
CA CYS A 296 20.45 1.13 -7.84
C CYS A 296 20.44 2.66 -7.91
N GLU A 297 19.31 3.30 -7.59
CA GLU A 297 19.18 4.77 -7.57
C GLU A 297 20.05 5.43 -6.50
N ARG A 298 20.23 4.81 -5.31
CA ARG A 298 21.18 5.28 -4.29
C ARG A 298 22.62 5.21 -4.82
N VAL A 299 22.99 4.14 -5.51
CA VAL A 299 24.31 4.02 -6.15
C VAL A 299 24.46 5.07 -7.25
N PHE A 300 23.45 5.26 -8.11
CA PHE A 300 23.48 6.29 -9.15
C PHE A 300 23.52 7.71 -8.58
N SER A 301 22.84 7.98 -7.47
CA SER A 301 22.88 9.28 -6.79
C SER A 301 24.24 9.54 -6.15
N LEU A 302 24.85 8.51 -5.56
CA LEU A 302 26.21 8.61 -5.04
C LEU A 302 27.22 8.83 -6.17
N LEU A 303 27.08 8.11 -7.28
CA LEU A 303 27.89 8.32 -8.47
C LEU A 303 27.68 9.73 -9.05
N LYS A 304 26.45 10.22 -9.14
CA LYS A 304 26.16 11.59 -9.58
C LYS A 304 26.70 12.65 -8.61
N ASN A 305 26.83 12.35 -7.31
CA ASN A 305 27.53 13.25 -6.40
C ASN A 305 29.06 13.18 -6.56
N MET A 306 29.60 12.05 -7.06
CA MET A 306 31.02 11.89 -7.35
C MET A 306 31.43 12.52 -8.70
N PHE A 307 30.53 12.51 -9.67
CA PHE A 307 30.68 13.12 -10.99
C PHE A 307 29.81 14.39 -11.03
N GLY A 308 30.40 15.58 -10.94
CA GLY A 308 29.63 16.83 -10.97
C GLY A 308 28.79 16.99 -12.25
N ASP A 309 27.84 17.94 -12.26
CA ASP A 309 26.87 18.12 -13.36
C ASP A 309 27.52 18.29 -14.76
N ASP A 310 28.76 18.80 -14.82
CA ASP A 310 29.54 18.93 -16.05
C ASP A 310 30.10 17.60 -16.60
N GLN A 311 29.99 16.50 -15.84
CA GLN A 311 30.57 15.19 -16.13
C GLN A 311 29.52 14.09 -16.36
N ASP A 312 28.24 14.46 -16.51
CA ASP A 312 27.12 13.53 -16.73
C ASP A 312 27.34 12.59 -17.94
N SER A 313 27.95 13.09 -19.01
CA SER A 313 28.29 12.27 -20.20
C SER A 313 29.35 11.20 -19.89
N CYS A 314 30.34 11.55 -19.06
CA CYS A 314 31.39 10.65 -18.63
C CYS A 314 30.83 9.56 -17.70
N LEU A 315 29.95 9.94 -16.76
CA LEU A 315 29.24 9.00 -15.89
C LEU A 315 28.41 8.00 -16.69
N ALA A 316 27.67 8.47 -17.71
CA ALA A 316 26.87 7.61 -18.58
C ALA A 316 27.76 6.59 -19.33
N ASP A 317 28.90 7.02 -19.87
CA ASP A 317 29.84 6.14 -20.57
C ASP A 317 30.47 5.09 -19.64
N TYR A 318 30.82 5.46 -18.40
CA TYR A 318 31.35 4.51 -17.41
C TYR A 318 30.30 3.49 -16.96
N LEU A 319 29.04 3.92 -16.76
CA LEU A 319 27.93 3.03 -16.42
C LEU A 319 27.63 2.06 -17.57
N GLN A 320 27.52 2.57 -18.79
CA GLN A 320 27.27 1.74 -19.96
C GLN A 320 28.43 0.77 -20.22
N GLY A 321 29.67 1.25 -20.14
CA GLY A 321 30.86 0.43 -20.31
C GLY A 321 30.98 -0.70 -19.28
N SER A 322 30.75 -0.39 -18.00
CA SER A 322 30.79 -1.39 -16.92
C SER A 322 29.65 -2.42 -17.03
N LEU A 323 28.44 -2.01 -17.39
CA LEU A 323 27.32 -2.92 -17.67
C LEU A 323 27.60 -3.80 -18.90
N MET A 324 28.12 -3.24 -19.99
CA MET A 324 28.44 -4.00 -21.21
C MET A 324 29.59 -4.99 -20.99
N LEU A 325 30.61 -4.65 -20.20
CA LEU A 325 31.70 -5.56 -19.87
C LEU A 325 31.22 -6.76 -19.05
N ARG A 326 30.33 -6.49 -18.07
CA ARG A 326 29.73 -7.53 -17.23
C ARG A 326 28.75 -8.42 -18.01
N TYR A 327 27.93 -7.82 -18.88
CA TYR A 327 27.02 -8.55 -19.77
C TYR A 327 27.76 -9.49 -20.72
N ASN A 328 28.89 -9.04 -21.27
CA ASN A 328 29.74 -9.83 -22.17
C ASN A 328 30.68 -10.80 -21.44
N LYS A 329 30.54 -10.99 -20.11
CA LYS A 329 31.39 -11.86 -19.27
C LYS A 329 32.89 -11.62 -19.47
N ARG A 330 33.30 -10.37 -19.66
CA ARG A 330 34.72 -9.98 -19.82
C ARG A 330 35.40 -9.65 -18.50
N PHE A 331 34.70 -9.88 -17.39
CA PHE A 331 35.19 -9.90 -16.02
C PHE A 331 34.48 -11.00 -15.23
#